data_AF-A0A4R0EBU2-F1
#
_entry.id   AF-A0A4R0EBU2-F1
#
_cell.length_a   1.000
_cell.length_b   1.000
_cell.length_c   1.000
_cell.angle_alpha   90.00
_cell.angle_beta   90.00
_cell.angle_gamma   90.00
#
_symmetry.space_group_name_H-M   'P 1'
#
loop_
_entity.id
_entity.type
_entity.pdbx_description
1 polymer ?
#
loop_
_entity_poly.entity_id
_entity_poly.type
_entity_poly.pdbx_seq_one_letter_code
_entity_poly.pdbx_strand_id
1 'polypeptide(L)'
;MHIFKLHEKIVEALRKDAKENNLDLSKLEEYISNFSSDDFIFKNMEPSFQEIFLKNIHNKFIDLNNSQYPGHKVIIRNWFDGFVDRDNDIIYKFQKVFHGPFWEIYLYAILKENNFIIDFDKSPNPDFIVTSPVEMCIEACSSNVAEINNRPIVQDKDRSLKKNNFSLKKPLWKEDESLIKEIIDVAIIRYTHSILSKHKKYSKIYSKKDFVKNKPFLLALTSYAQLDYGRENHYGAVATFYGKYLSKMDESYGFTQIESIMTEKGEKRINLFNLKNNGVYKYKYISAVIFSSKITLGKVTSLAEQLDIKYKKNINYIFHVYEDLKNGKIDLRPVTKYIEDKFIDENLVRHYSSILSEVDCNPENVSNFRDELLKNTENKVEPYDLIDGLFILHNPNAENKISMDLFDHPRIVQVYQDSTTGELKFYKNSKTLVSSFNYPWFMYPENDPIGFQNLVRENFNSI
;
A
#
# COMPACT_ATOMS: atom_id res chain seq x y z
N MET A 1 20.56 8.37 13.89
CA MET A 1 20.76 7.77 12.55
C MET A 1 21.03 6.29 12.74
N HIS A 2 20.03 5.43 12.59
CA HIS A 2 20.24 3.98 12.71
C HIS A 2 21.02 3.49 11.49
N ILE A 3 22.21 2.95 11.71
CA ILE A 3 23.02 2.32 10.68
C ILE A 3 22.37 0.97 10.37
N PHE A 4 21.64 0.89 9.26
CA PHE A 4 21.20 -0.41 8.73
C PHE A 4 22.45 -1.21 8.35
N LYS A 5 22.59 -2.40 8.91
CA LYS A 5 23.64 -3.36 8.51
C LYS A 5 23.06 -4.33 7.47
N LEU A 6 23.93 -4.87 6.62
CA LEU A 6 23.53 -5.97 5.73
C LEU A 6 23.22 -7.20 6.60
N HIS A 7 22.03 -7.78 6.46
CA HIS A 7 21.64 -8.98 7.22
C HIS A 7 22.62 -10.13 6.93
N GLU A 8 23.03 -10.88 7.95
CA GLU A 8 24.00 -11.99 7.85
C GLU A 8 23.69 -13.01 6.74
N LYS A 9 22.43 -13.49 6.61
CA LYS A 9 21.99 -14.33 5.48
C LYS A 9 22.27 -13.75 4.09
N ILE A 10 22.19 -12.43 3.89
CA ILE A 10 22.58 -11.79 2.62
C ILE A 10 24.08 -11.91 2.47
N VAL A 11 24.83 -11.56 3.51
CA VAL A 11 26.28 -11.64 3.53
C VAL A 11 26.75 -13.06 3.20
N GLU A 12 26.17 -14.07 3.83
CA GLU A 12 26.45 -15.48 3.59
C GLU A 12 26.12 -15.91 2.17
N ALA A 13 24.95 -15.53 1.65
CA ALA A 13 24.56 -15.82 0.28
C ALA A 13 25.50 -15.15 -0.74
N LEU A 14 25.86 -13.88 -0.53
CA LEU A 14 26.80 -13.17 -1.39
C LEU A 14 28.19 -13.78 -1.36
N ARG A 15 28.69 -14.15 -0.17
CA ARG A 15 29.99 -14.83 -0.02
C ARG A 15 29.99 -16.18 -0.74
N LYS A 16 28.91 -16.94 -0.64
CA LYS A 16 28.75 -18.22 -1.33
C LYS A 16 28.76 -18.03 -2.84
N ASP A 17 27.91 -17.16 -3.35
CA ASP A 17 27.78 -16.93 -4.80
C ASP A 17 29.06 -16.30 -5.37
N ALA A 18 29.73 -15.41 -4.64
CA ALA A 18 31.02 -14.84 -5.02
C ALA A 18 32.11 -15.91 -5.16
N LYS A 19 32.15 -16.89 -4.22
CA LYS A 19 33.06 -18.05 -4.32
C LYS A 19 32.75 -18.90 -5.54
N GLU A 20 31.47 -19.21 -5.78
CA GLU A 20 31.05 -20.03 -6.92
C GLU A 20 31.38 -19.37 -8.28
N ASN A 21 31.41 -18.03 -8.32
CA ASN A 21 31.73 -17.26 -9.52
C ASN A 21 33.19 -16.75 -9.58
N ASN A 22 34.08 -17.22 -8.68
CA ASN A 22 35.49 -16.81 -8.60
C ASN A 22 35.70 -15.28 -8.52
N LEU A 23 34.86 -14.58 -7.77
CA LEU A 23 34.96 -13.13 -7.55
C LEU A 23 35.88 -12.78 -6.38
N ASP A 24 36.37 -11.53 -6.36
CA ASP A 24 37.30 -11.02 -5.34
C ASP A 24 36.62 -10.82 -3.98
N LEU A 25 36.76 -11.80 -3.10
CA LEU A 25 36.18 -11.77 -1.76
C LEU A 25 36.67 -10.57 -0.93
N SER A 26 37.88 -10.06 -1.16
CA SER A 26 38.39 -8.93 -0.37
C SER A 26 37.58 -7.65 -0.62
N LYS A 27 37.23 -7.40 -1.88
CA LYS A 27 36.33 -6.31 -2.27
C LYS A 27 34.92 -6.48 -1.74
N LEU A 28 34.42 -7.72 -1.69
CA LEU A 28 33.11 -8.00 -1.10
C LEU A 28 33.10 -7.68 0.41
N GLU A 29 34.15 -8.09 1.14
CA GLU A 29 34.28 -7.78 2.57
C GLU A 29 34.44 -6.28 2.83
N GLU A 30 35.17 -5.57 1.97
CA GLU A 30 35.27 -4.11 2.03
C GLU A 30 33.90 -3.45 1.85
N TYR A 31 33.11 -3.88 0.87
CA TYR A 31 31.74 -3.40 0.67
C TYR A 31 30.84 -3.70 1.87
N ILE A 32 30.88 -4.92 2.41
CA ILE A 32 30.07 -5.30 3.58
C ILE A 32 30.43 -4.44 4.80
N SER A 33 31.72 -4.18 5.00
CA SER A 33 32.23 -3.38 6.13
C SER A 33 31.86 -1.91 6.02
N ASN A 34 31.80 -1.39 4.79
CA ASN A 34 31.43 0.00 4.50
C ASN A 34 29.93 0.19 4.23
N PHE A 35 29.13 -0.88 4.28
CA PHE A 35 27.70 -0.83 3.98
C PHE A 35 26.99 0.13 4.94
N SER A 36 26.44 1.20 4.40
CA SER A 36 25.69 2.20 5.15
C SER A 36 24.20 2.15 4.83
N SER A 37 23.41 2.84 5.66
CA SER A 37 21.99 3.11 5.37
C SER A 37 21.77 3.87 4.05
N ASP A 38 22.79 4.60 3.57
CA ASP A 38 22.75 5.25 2.26
C ASP A 38 22.96 4.29 1.09
N ASP A 39 23.59 3.13 1.35
CA ASP A 39 23.83 2.04 0.39
C ASP A 39 22.69 1.02 0.34
N PHE A 40 21.56 1.31 1.00
CA PHE A 40 20.30 0.59 0.86
C PHE A 40 19.93 0.31 -0.62
N ILE A 41 20.54 1.08 -1.54
CA ILE A 41 20.35 1.07 -2.99
C ILE A 41 21.71 1.03 -3.75
N PHE A 42 22.60 0.11 -3.37
CA PHE A 42 23.80 -0.28 -4.15
C PHE A 42 24.74 0.85 -4.57
N LYS A 43 24.77 1.96 -3.86
CA LYS A 43 25.83 2.94 -4.12
C LYS A 43 27.13 2.20 -3.78
N ASN A 44 28.06 2.14 -4.73
CA ASN A 44 29.42 1.61 -4.56
C ASN A 44 29.63 0.07 -4.59
N MET A 45 28.63 -0.76 -4.92
CA MET A 45 28.87 -2.20 -5.13
C MET A 45 29.49 -2.45 -6.52
N GLU A 46 30.56 -3.26 -6.66
CA GLU A 46 31.10 -3.58 -8.00
C GLU A 46 30.07 -4.27 -8.89
N PRO A 47 30.06 -4.03 -10.22
CA PRO A 47 29.05 -4.56 -11.14
C PRO A 47 28.85 -6.08 -11.08
N SER A 48 29.92 -6.84 -10.87
CA SER A 48 29.87 -8.31 -10.74
C SER A 48 29.09 -8.76 -9.50
N PHE A 49 29.29 -8.10 -8.36
CA PHE A 49 28.53 -8.36 -7.14
C PHE A 49 27.09 -7.84 -7.23
N GLN A 50 26.87 -6.71 -7.92
CA GLN A 50 25.51 -6.23 -8.22
C GLN A 50 24.73 -7.26 -9.04
N GLU A 51 25.34 -7.85 -10.06
CA GLU A 51 24.67 -8.85 -10.92
C GLU A 51 24.22 -10.08 -10.11
N ILE A 52 25.09 -10.60 -9.24
CA ILE A 52 24.77 -11.71 -8.34
C ILE A 52 23.68 -11.33 -7.34
N PHE A 53 23.79 -10.15 -6.75
CA PHE A 53 22.81 -9.65 -5.80
C PHE A 53 21.43 -9.54 -6.46
N LEU A 54 21.35 -8.88 -7.62
CA LEU A 54 20.11 -8.62 -8.36
C LEU A 54 19.41 -9.89 -8.85
N LYS A 55 20.13 -10.97 -9.17
CA LYS A 55 19.54 -12.28 -9.55
C LYS A 55 18.56 -12.82 -8.52
N ASN A 56 18.75 -12.46 -7.26
CA ASN A 56 17.97 -12.97 -6.15
C ASN A 56 17.05 -11.91 -5.54
N ILE A 57 16.80 -10.77 -6.19
CA ILE A 57 16.03 -9.64 -5.65
C ILE A 57 14.65 -9.53 -6.26
N HIS A 58 13.69 -9.05 -5.48
CA HIS A 58 12.34 -8.86 -5.94
C HIS A 58 12.28 -7.74 -7.00
N ASN A 59 11.62 -7.99 -8.14
CA ASN A 59 11.56 -7.03 -9.25
C ASN A 59 11.06 -5.64 -8.83
N LYS A 60 10.07 -5.55 -7.92
CA LYS A 60 9.59 -4.25 -7.43
C LYS A 60 10.63 -3.48 -6.62
N PHE A 61 11.56 -4.17 -5.95
CA PHE A 61 12.67 -3.50 -5.29
C PHE A 61 13.66 -2.95 -6.33
N ILE A 62 13.86 -3.64 -7.46
CA ILE A 62 14.63 -3.14 -8.60
C ILE A 62 13.95 -1.91 -9.21
N ASP A 63 12.64 -1.97 -9.44
CA ASP A 63 11.84 -0.86 -9.99
C ASP A 63 11.89 0.39 -9.08
N LEU A 64 11.80 0.19 -7.76
CA LEU A 64 11.94 1.25 -6.76
C LEU A 64 13.29 1.96 -6.85
N ASN A 65 14.34 1.21 -7.21
CA ASN A 65 15.71 1.69 -7.24
C ASN A 65 16.15 2.24 -8.60
N ASN A 66 15.26 2.20 -9.60
CA ASN A 66 15.50 2.74 -10.92
C ASN A 66 15.89 4.23 -10.83
N SER A 67 17.00 4.59 -11.47
CA SER A 67 17.54 5.96 -11.48
C SER A 67 16.59 6.98 -12.11
N GLN A 68 15.58 6.54 -12.86
CA GLN A 68 14.54 7.40 -13.42
C GLN A 68 13.55 7.92 -12.35
N TYR A 69 13.51 7.34 -11.15
CA TYR A 69 12.59 7.73 -10.08
C TYR A 69 13.30 8.01 -8.74
N PRO A 70 14.24 8.97 -8.69
CA PRO A 70 15.02 9.25 -7.48
C PRO A 70 14.15 9.65 -6.26
N GLY A 71 13.00 10.29 -6.49
CA GLY A 71 12.07 10.67 -5.42
C GLY A 71 11.46 9.48 -4.68
N HIS A 72 11.38 8.29 -5.30
CA HIS A 72 10.93 7.09 -4.61
C HIS A 72 11.81 6.77 -3.40
N LYS A 73 13.12 6.95 -3.53
CA LYS A 73 14.10 6.67 -2.46
C LYS A 73 13.87 7.58 -1.27
N VAL A 74 13.55 8.85 -1.52
CA VAL A 74 13.26 9.84 -0.48
C VAL A 74 12.00 9.44 0.30
N ILE A 75 10.92 9.10 -0.40
CA ILE A 75 9.67 8.63 0.24
C ILE A 75 9.93 7.41 1.13
N ILE A 76 10.62 6.39 0.60
CA ILE A 76 10.90 5.17 1.37
C ILE A 76 11.79 5.44 2.57
N ARG A 77 12.82 6.29 2.43
CA ARG A 77 13.67 6.69 3.55
C ARG A 77 12.86 7.38 4.65
N ASN A 78 11.93 8.26 4.28
CA ASN A 78 11.04 8.90 5.24
C ASN A 78 10.14 7.88 5.96
N TRP A 79 9.69 6.82 5.27
CA TRP A 79 8.90 5.76 5.92
C TRP A 79 9.73 4.91 6.89
N PHE A 80 11.04 4.76 6.66
CA PHE A 80 11.95 4.07 7.57
C PHE A 80 12.44 4.95 8.74
N ASP A 81 12.28 6.27 8.67
CA ASP A 81 12.82 7.17 9.67
C ASP A 81 12.20 6.93 11.05
N GLY A 82 13.01 6.43 12.00
CA GLY A 82 12.58 6.03 13.34
C GLY A 82 12.06 4.59 13.45
N PHE A 83 11.99 3.83 12.35
CA PHE A 83 11.64 2.41 12.38
C PHE A 83 12.79 1.60 12.99
N VAL A 84 12.49 0.73 13.96
CA VAL A 84 13.49 -0.14 14.59
C VAL A 84 13.36 -1.57 14.04
N ASP A 85 14.44 -2.06 13.41
CA ASP A 85 14.53 -3.43 12.90
C ASP A 85 14.85 -4.43 14.02
N ARG A 86 13.82 -4.85 14.75
CA ARG A 86 13.96 -5.71 15.95
C ARG A 86 14.50 -7.10 15.65
N ASP A 87 14.21 -7.63 14.46
CA ASP A 87 14.64 -8.97 14.02
C ASP A 87 15.89 -8.92 13.13
N ASN A 88 16.44 -7.71 12.88
CA ASN A 88 17.56 -7.41 11.97
C ASN A 88 17.34 -7.89 10.52
N ASP A 89 16.10 -8.15 10.11
CA ASP A 89 15.74 -8.80 8.83
C ASP A 89 14.75 -8.05 7.95
N ILE A 90 14.29 -6.87 8.37
CA ILE A 90 13.31 -6.10 7.60
C ILE A 90 13.88 -5.70 6.24
N ILE A 91 15.16 -5.29 6.20
CA ILE A 91 15.85 -4.87 4.97
C ILE A 91 15.98 -6.05 4.00
N TYR A 92 16.38 -7.21 4.53
CA TYR A 92 16.47 -8.44 3.75
C TYR A 92 15.12 -8.85 3.17
N LYS A 93 14.08 -8.87 4.01
CA LYS A 93 12.74 -9.19 3.56
C LYS A 93 12.25 -8.16 2.54
N PHE A 94 12.55 -6.87 2.70
CA PHE A 94 12.09 -5.83 1.77
C PHE A 94 12.75 -5.98 0.40
N GLN A 95 14.01 -6.41 0.37
CA GLN A 95 14.77 -6.73 -0.83
C GLN A 95 14.29 -8.02 -1.53
N LYS A 96 13.98 -9.08 -0.76
CA LYS A 96 13.64 -10.42 -1.31
C LYS A 96 12.16 -10.68 -1.53
N VAL A 97 11.32 -10.25 -0.59
CA VAL A 97 9.88 -10.54 -0.54
C VAL A 97 9.07 -9.28 -0.87
N PHE A 98 9.58 -8.10 -0.50
CA PHE A 98 9.03 -6.78 -0.78
C PHE A 98 7.69 -6.48 -0.10
N HIS A 99 6.61 -7.18 -0.47
CA HIS A 99 5.24 -6.81 -0.15
C HIS A 99 4.89 -6.73 1.34
N GLY A 100 5.34 -7.70 2.15
CA GLY A 100 5.12 -7.69 3.60
C GLY A 100 5.83 -6.52 4.29
N PRO A 101 7.16 -6.39 4.14
CA PRO A 101 7.91 -5.28 4.70
C PRO A 101 7.49 -3.92 4.18
N PHE A 102 7.12 -3.81 2.89
CA PHE A 102 6.60 -2.57 2.31
C PHE A 102 5.33 -2.09 3.04
N TRP A 103 4.47 -3.04 3.43
CA TRP A 103 3.29 -2.76 4.23
C TRP A 103 3.63 -2.38 5.67
N GLU A 104 4.59 -3.07 6.29
CA GLU A 104 5.04 -2.76 7.66
C GLU A 104 5.62 -1.34 7.76
N ILE A 105 6.53 -0.95 6.85
CA ILE A 105 7.13 0.39 6.90
C ILE A 105 6.11 1.48 6.56
N TYR A 106 5.16 1.21 5.66
CA TYR A 106 4.05 2.11 5.39
C TYR A 106 3.15 2.28 6.63
N LEU A 107 2.83 1.18 7.32
CA LEU A 107 2.04 1.21 8.55
C LEU A 107 2.74 2.04 9.64
N TYR A 108 4.04 1.86 9.80
CA TYR A 108 4.80 2.68 10.72
C TYR A 108 4.76 4.17 10.34
N ALA A 109 4.95 4.50 9.06
CA ALA A 109 4.87 5.88 8.58
C ALA A 109 3.52 6.53 8.89
N ILE A 110 2.39 5.85 8.63
CA ILE A 110 1.06 6.41 8.95
C ILE A 110 0.84 6.54 10.45
N LEU A 111 1.34 5.60 11.26
CA LEU A 111 1.21 5.64 12.71
C LEU A 111 2.00 6.83 13.26
N LYS A 112 3.24 7.02 12.79
CA LYS A 112 4.10 8.15 13.15
C LYS A 112 3.48 9.48 12.75
N GLU A 113 3.02 9.64 11.50
CA GLU A 113 2.39 10.88 11.01
C GLU A 113 1.12 11.24 11.78
N ASN A 114 0.44 10.25 12.37
CA ASN A 114 -0.76 10.45 13.19
C ASN A 114 -0.45 10.43 14.71
N ASN A 115 0.79 10.68 15.11
CA ASN A 115 1.24 10.81 16.51
C ASN A 115 1.04 9.55 17.39
N PHE A 116 1.00 8.37 16.79
CA PHE A 116 1.02 7.12 17.55
C PHE A 116 2.45 6.83 18.04
N ILE A 117 2.56 6.36 19.29
CA ILE A 117 3.84 5.99 19.88
C ILE A 117 3.98 4.47 19.87
N ILE A 118 5.03 3.96 19.23
CA ILE A 118 5.33 2.54 19.11
C ILE A 118 6.43 2.17 20.12
N ASP A 119 6.17 1.11 20.88
CA ASP A 119 7.14 0.47 21.76
C ASP A 119 7.90 -0.62 20.98
N PHE A 120 9.15 -0.32 20.64
CA PHE A 120 10.05 -1.25 19.97
C PHE A 120 10.90 -2.10 20.94
N ASP A 121 10.86 -1.83 22.24
CA ASP A 121 11.62 -2.59 23.25
C ASP A 121 10.94 -3.91 23.58
N LYS A 122 9.62 -3.97 23.41
CA LYS A 122 8.85 -5.21 23.54
C LYS A 122 9.09 -6.16 22.36
N SER A 123 8.77 -7.44 22.61
CA SER A 123 8.89 -8.56 21.68
C SER A 123 8.42 -8.23 20.25
N PRO A 124 9.09 -8.75 19.19
CA PRO A 124 8.84 -8.43 17.78
C PRO A 124 7.45 -8.77 17.25
N ASN A 125 6.60 -9.41 18.06
CA ASN A 125 5.29 -9.88 17.65
C ASN A 125 4.26 -9.56 18.75
N PRO A 126 3.08 -8.97 18.44
CA PRO A 126 2.65 -8.52 17.11
C PRO A 126 3.54 -7.41 16.51
N ASP A 127 3.40 -7.17 15.22
CA ASP A 127 4.30 -6.30 14.44
C ASP A 127 4.41 -4.87 15.00
N PHE A 128 3.33 -4.31 15.59
CA PHE A 128 3.39 -3.03 16.31
C PHE A 128 2.70 -3.10 17.67
N ILE A 129 3.36 -2.55 18.68
CA ILE A 129 2.82 -2.38 20.02
C ILE A 129 2.70 -0.88 20.28
N VAL A 130 1.47 -0.39 20.21
CA VAL A 130 1.16 1.03 20.39
C VAL A 130 0.96 1.30 21.88
N THR A 131 1.57 2.37 22.39
CA THR A 131 1.41 2.84 23.78
C THR A 131 0.59 4.13 23.89
N SER A 132 0.48 4.89 22.80
CA SER A 132 -0.26 6.15 22.73
C SER A 132 -0.84 6.33 21.33
N PRO A 133 -2.03 6.95 21.16
CA PRO A 133 -2.89 7.54 22.20
C PRO A 133 -3.74 6.51 22.96
N VAL A 134 -3.82 5.27 22.45
CA VAL A 134 -4.50 4.15 23.10
C VAL A 134 -3.57 2.95 23.04
N GLU A 135 -3.39 2.25 24.17
CA GLU A 135 -2.62 1.02 24.17
C GLU A 135 -3.30 -0.05 23.32
N MET A 136 -2.63 -0.51 22.27
CA MET A 136 -3.17 -1.55 21.37
C MET A 136 -2.05 -2.30 20.65
N CYS A 137 -2.40 -3.42 20.03
CA CYS A 137 -1.50 -4.18 19.17
C CYS A 137 -1.99 -4.16 17.73
N ILE A 138 -1.07 -4.10 16.78
CA ILE A 138 -1.36 -4.21 15.35
C ILE A 138 -0.51 -5.34 14.76
N GLU A 139 -1.14 -6.24 14.02
CA GLU A 139 -0.45 -7.27 13.24
C GLU A 139 -0.60 -6.98 11.74
N ALA A 140 0.52 -6.79 11.05
CA ALA A 140 0.59 -6.58 9.62
C ALA A 140 0.41 -7.91 8.85
N CYS A 141 -0.38 -7.87 7.79
CA CYS A 141 -0.77 -9.04 7.01
C CYS A 141 -0.88 -8.69 5.53
N SER A 142 0.06 -9.16 4.73
CA SER A 142 -0.02 -9.06 3.26
C SER A 142 -0.67 -10.32 2.67
N SER A 143 -1.65 -10.14 1.79
CA SER A 143 -2.25 -11.24 1.01
C SER A 143 -1.71 -11.25 -0.40
N ASN A 144 -0.75 -12.13 -0.67
CA ASN A 144 -0.05 -12.21 -1.95
C ASN A 144 -0.74 -13.16 -2.93
N VAL A 145 -0.48 -12.94 -4.22
CA VAL A 145 -0.78 -13.89 -5.30
C VAL A 145 -0.09 -15.23 -5.01
N ALA A 146 -0.67 -16.34 -5.45
CA ALA A 146 0.05 -17.62 -5.36
C ALA A 146 1.23 -17.62 -6.31
N GLU A 147 2.34 -18.21 -5.89
CA GLU A 147 3.56 -18.32 -6.69
C GLU A 147 4.11 -19.75 -6.70
N ILE A 148 4.75 -20.11 -7.81
CA ILE A 148 5.64 -21.29 -7.94
C ILE A 148 6.97 -20.78 -8.48
N ASN A 149 8.09 -21.10 -7.81
CA ASN A 149 9.44 -20.66 -8.20
C ASN A 149 9.56 -19.14 -8.41
N ASN A 150 9.01 -18.34 -7.48
CA ASN A 150 8.97 -16.86 -7.55
C ASN A 150 8.29 -16.30 -8.80
N ARG A 151 7.40 -17.08 -9.41
CA ARG A 151 6.54 -16.63 -10.50
C ARG A 151 5.09 -16.79 -10.10
N PRO A 152 4.25 -15.76 -10.33
CA PRO A 152 2.82 -15.88 -10.10
C PRO A 152 2.25 -17.09 -10.82
N ILE A 153 1.47 -17.91 -10.11
CA ILE A 153 0.61 -18.90 -10.75
C ILE A 153 -0.49 -18.12 -11.44
N VAL A 154 -0.28 -17.87 -12.73
CA VAL A 154 -1.26 -17.24 -13.61
C VAL A 154 -2.31 -18.31 -13.91
N GLN A 155 -3.52 -18.20 -13.39
CA GLN A 155 -4.61 -19.02 -13.93
C GLN A 155 -4.83 -18.58 -15.39
N ASP A 156 -5.22 -19.46 -16.32
CA ASP A 156 -5.40 -19.06 -17.73
C ASP A 156 -6.38 -17.87 -17.90
N LYS A 157 -7.21 -17.58 -16.89
CA LYS A 157 -8.07 -16.40 -16.79
C LYS A 157 -7.31 -15.08 -16.55
N ASP A 158 -6.24 -15.07 -15.75
CA ASP A 158 -5.36 -13.90 -15.53
C ASP A 158 -4.65 -13.47 -16.83
N ARG A 159 -4.48 -14.37 -17.82
CA ARG A 159 -3.96 -14.02 -19.16
C ARG A 159 -4.96 -13.20 -19.96
N SER A 160 -6.27 -13.38 -19.76
CA SER A 160 -7.29 -12.58 -20.44
C SER A 160 -7.26 -11.11 -19.98
N LEU A 161 -6.91 -10.88 -18.71
CA LEU A 161 -6.72 -9.53 -18.13
C LEU A 161 -5.48 -8.80 -18.68
N LYS A 162 -4.53 -9.51 -19.33
CA LYS A 162 -3.37 -8.91 -19.99
C LYS A 162 -3.70 -8.25 -21.34
N LYS A 163 -4.88 -8.48 -21.92
CA LYS A 163 -5.14 -8.03 -23.30
C LYS A 163 -5.30 -6.53 -23.47
N ASN A 164 -5.53 -5.74 -22.41
CA ASN A 164 -5.62 -4.29 -22.50
C ASN A 164 -4.74 -3.59 -21.45
N ASN A 165 -3.42 -3.60 -21.62
CA ASN A 165 -2.50 -2.85 -20.76
C ASN A 165 -2.59 -1.31 -20.92
N PHE A 166 -3.47 -0.80 -21.79
CA PHE A 166 -3.55 0.61 -22.15
C PHE A 166 -4.96 1.23 -22.08
N SER A 167 -6.00 0.45 -21.76
CA SER A 167 -7.34 0.99 -21.53
C SER A 167 -7.49 1.43 -20.07
N LEU A 168 -8.05 2.62 -19.84
CA LEU A 168 -8.56 3.01 -18.53
C LEU A 168 -9.47 1.89 -18.01
N LYS A 169 -9.01 1.14 -17.00
CA LYS A 169 -9.83 0.10 -16.39
C LYS A 169 -11.00 0.79 -15.69
N LYS A 170 -12.23 0.40 -16.05
CA LYS A 170 -13.43 0.95 -15.42
C LYS A 170 -13.40 0.60 -13.92
N PRO A 171 -14.09 1.40 -13.08
CA PRO A 171 -14.28 1.00 -11.70
C PRO A 171 -14.95 -0.38 -11.62
N LEU A 172 -14.60 -1.18 -10.61
CA LEU A 172 -15.01 -2.58 -10.55
C LEU A 172 -16.53 -2.77 -10.63
N TRP A 173 -17.31 -1.89 -10.01
CA TRP A 173 -18.77 -1.97 -10.03
C TRP A 173 -19.40 -1.70 -11.41
N LYS A 174 -18.64 -1.13 -12.35
CA LYS A 174 -19.05 -0.94 -13.74
C LYS A 174 -18.66 -2.12 -14.64
N GLU A 175 -17.83 -3.04 -14.15
CA GLU A 175 -17.44 -4.25 -14.88
C GLU A 175 -18.57 -5.27 -14.93
N ASP A 176 -18.52 -6.26 -15.82
CA ASP A 176 -19.52 -7.33 -15.86
C ASP A 176 -19.50 -8.21 -14.60
N GLU A 177 -20.63 -8.87 -14.30
CA GLU A 177 -20.77 -9.68 -13.09
C GLU A 177 -19.75 -10.83 -13.00
N SER A 178 -19.35 -11.39 -14.15
CA SER A 178 -18.40 -12.49 -14.17
C SER A 178 -17.01 -12.03 -13.74
N LEU A 179 -16.59 -10.85 -14.19
CA LEU A 179 -15.33 -10.23 -13.81
C LEU A 179 -15.34 -9.72 -12.38
N ILE A 180 -16.45 -9.12 -11.91
CA ILE A 180 -16.63 -8.76 -10.50
C ILE A 180 -16.43 -10.00 -9.63
N LYS A 181 -17.11 -11.10 -9.99
CA LYS A 181 -17.04 -12.35 -9.24
C LYS A 181 -15.63 -12.92 -9.20
N GLU A 182 -14.94 -12.92 -10.35
CA GLU A 182 -13.55 -13.39 -10.44
C GLU A 182 -12.62 -12.61 -9.51
N ILE A 183 -12.65 -11.28 -9.59
CA ILE A 183 -11.76 -10.40 -8.82
C ILE A 183 -12.03 -10.51 -7.31
N ILE A 184 -13.31 -10.50 -6.91
CA ILE A 184 -13.68 -10.51 -5.48
C ILE A 184 -13.46 -11.89 -4.87
N ASP A 185 -13.80 -12.99 -5.55
CA ASP A 185 -13.62 -14.33 -5.01
C ASP A 185 -12.14 -14.68 -4.81
N VAL A 186 -11.28 -14.28 -5.76
CA VAL A 186 -9.83 -14.45 -5.62
C VAL A 186 -9.31 -13.67 -4.40
N ALA A 187 -9.73 -12.40 -4.24
CA ALA A 187 -9.36 -11.61 -3.07
C ALA A 187 -9.80 -12.29 -1.76
N ILE A 188 -11.05 -12.73 -1.66
CA ILE A 188 -11.59 -13.46 -0.49
C ILE A 188 -10.74 -14.71 -0.18
N ILE A 189 -10.43 -15.53 -1.18
CA ILE A 189 -9.64 -16.77 -0.99
C ILE A 189 -8.28 -16.44 -0.38
N ARG A 190 -7.61 -15.40 -0.88
CA ARG A 190 -6.29 -14.97 -0.38
C ARG A 190 -6.38 -14.36 1.01
N TYR A 191 -7.32 -13.44 1.23
CA TYR A 191 -7.50 -12.77 2.52
C TYR A 191 -7.78 -13.78 3.62
N THR A 192 -8.75 -14.67 3.41
CA THR A 192 -9.11 -15.69 4.40
C THR A 192 -7.95 -16.65 4.71
N HIS A 193 -7.06 -16.93 3.76
CA HIS A 193 -5.85 -17.72 4.01
C HIS A 193 -4.85 -16.96 4.90
N SER A 194 -4.53 -15.72 4.55
CA SER A 194 -3.60 -14.88 5.32
C SER A 194 -4.12 -14.62 6.74
N ILE A 195 -5.41 -14.29 6.87
CA ILE A 195 -6.10 -14.09 8.16
C ILE A 195 -6.04 -15.36 9.01
N LEU A 196 -6.27 -16.55 8.40
CA LEU A 196 -6.19 -17.81 9.13
C LEU A 196 -4.78 -18.06 9.70
N SER A 197 -3.73 -17.70 8.96
CA SER A 197 -2.34 -17.79 9.44
C SER A 197 -2.12 -16.89 10.67
N LYS A 198 -2.55 -15.63 10.60
CA LYS A 198 -2.44 -14.66 11.71
C LYS A 198 -3.30 -15.05 12.91
N HIS A 199 -4.50 -15.58 12.68
CA HIS A 199 -5.35 -16.14 13.74
C HIS A 199 -4.67 -17.29 14.50
N LYS A 200 -4.01 -18.21 13.79
CA LYS A 200 -3.26 -19.29 14.44
C LYS A 200 -2.14 -18.74 15.33
N LYS A 201 -1.42 -17.71 14.88
CA LYS A 201 -0.38 -17.04 15.70
C LYS A 201 -0.99 -16.35 16.92
N TYR A 202 -2.10 -15.63 16.74
CA TYR A 202 -2.79 -14.99 17.85
C TYR A 202 -3.20 -16.00 18.92
N SER A 203 -3.94 -17.04 18.52
CA SER A 203 -4.48 -18.05 19.45
C SER A 203 -3.40 -18.84 20.18
N LYS A 204 -2.27 -19.13 19.51
CA LYS A 204 -1.19 -19.96 20.09
C LYS A 204 -0.16 -19.15 20.88
N ILE A 205 0.12 -17.91 20.45
CA ILE A 205 1.27 -17.11 20.89
C ILE A 205 0.81 -15.76 21.45
N TYR A 206 0.16 -14.92 20.65
CA TYR A 206 -0.02 -13.51 21.00
C TYR A 206 -0.98 -13.31 22.18
N SER A 207 -2.07 -14.08 22.24
CA SER A 207 -3.08 -14.02 23.31
C SER A 207 -2.52 -14.28 24.71
N LYS A 208 -1.33 -14.88 24.80
CA LYS A 208 -0.65 -15.19 26.07
C LYS A 208 0.23 -14.05 26.58
N LYS A 209 0.54 -13.06 25.74
CA LYS A 209 1.41 -11.93 26.08
C LYS A 209 0.64 -10.85 26.84
N ASP A 210 1.22 -10.33 27.92
CA ASP A 210 0.51 -9.40 28.80
C ASP A 210 0.20 -8.05 28.15
N PHE A 211 1.04 -7.61 27.21
CA PHE A 211 0.79 -6.40 26.42
C PHE A 211 -0.22 -6.62 25.27
N VAL A 212 -0.80 -7.81 25.13
CA VAL A 212 -1.88 -8.12 24.17
C VAL A 212 -3.21 -8.37 24.89
N LYS A 213 -3.17 -9.04 26.05
CA LYS A 213 -4.38 -9.37 26.83
C LYS A 213 -5.18 -8.12 27.18
N ASN A 214 -6.50 -8.21 27.06
CA ASN A 214 -7.45 -7.14 27.42
C ASN A 214 -7.20 -5.80 26.71
N LYS A 215 -6.44 -5.80 25.61
CA LYS A 215 -6.18 -4.61 24.80
C LYS A 215 -6.80 -4.80 23.41
N PRO A 216 -7.15 -3.70 22.72
CA PRO A 216 -7.54 -3.76 21.33
C PRO A 216 -6.45 -4.42 20.47
N PHE A 217 -6.86 -5.31 19.58
CA PHE A 217 -5.99 -5.96 18.62
C PHE A 217 -6.50 -5.68 17.22
N LEU A 218 -5.69 -4.96 16.44
CA LEU A 218 -6.00 -4.60 15.08
C LEU A 218 -5.27 -5.54 14.12
N LEU A 219 -5.98 -5.99 13.10
CA LEU A 219 -5.37 -6.68 11.98
C LEU A 219 -5.15 -5.66 10.85
N ALA A 220 -3.90 -5.41 10.47
CA ALA A 220 -3.60 -4.56 9.34
C ALA A 220 -3.42 -5.40 8.08
N LEU A 221 -4.46 -5.48 7.24
CA LEU A 221 -4.50 -6.30 6.03
C LEU A 221 -4.24 -5.45 4.78
N THR A 222 -3.28 -5.85 3.95
CA THR A 222 -3.09 -5.29 2.61
C THR A 222 -3.26 -6.35 1.52
N SER A 223 -3.59 -5.91 0.33
CA SER A 223 -3.87 -6.77 -0.81
C SER A 223 -2.81 -6.69 -1.91
N TYR A 224 -2.25 -7.85 -2.22
CA TYR A 224 -1.45 -8.15 -3.41
C TYR A 224 -1.99 -9.44 -4.08
N ALA A 225 -3.29 -9.69 -3.92
CA ALA A 225 -3.91 -10.99 -4.16
C ALA A 225 -3.95 -11.40 -5.65
N GLN A 226 -3.76 -10.44 -6.55
CA GLN A 226 -3.89 -10.54 -8.00
C GLN A 226 -2.72 -9.83 -8.68
N LEU A 227 -2.48 -10.10 -9.96
CA LEU A 227 -1.39 -9.44 -10.71
C LEU A 227 -1.62 -7.93 -10.85
N ASP A 228 -2.86 -7.51 -11.12
CA ASP A 228 -3.32 -6.13 -11.13
C ASP A 228 -3.96 -5.73 -9.80
N TYR A 229 -3.32 -6.15 -8.70
CA TYR A 229 -3.77 -5.87 -7.34
C TYR A 229 -4.13 -4.39 -7.13
N GLY A 230 -5.19 -4.16 -6.38
CA GLY A 230 -5.78 -2.85 -6.17
C GLY A 230 -7.13 -2.68 -6.86
N ARG A 231 -7.42 -3.45 -7.91
CA ARG A 231 -8.69 -3.35 -8.64
C ARG A 231 -9.91 -3.75 -7.81
N GLU A 232 -9.73 -4.68 -6.89
CA GLU A 232 -10.76 -5.14 -5.94
C GLU A 232 -11.22 -4.06 -4.94
N ASN A 233 -10.47 -2.95 -4.83
CA ASN A 233 -10.75 -1.85 -3.92
C ASN A 233 -11.05 -2.38 -2.50
N HIS A 234 -12.11 -1.91 -1.84
CA HIS A 234 -12.57 -2.37 -0.53
C HIS A 234 -13.52 -3.56 -0.59
N TYR A 235 -14.05 -3.90 -1.77
CA TYR A 235 -15.13 -4.87 -1.93
C TYR A 235 -14.75 -6.26 -1.43
N GLY A 236 -13.54 -6.73 -1.72
CA GLY A 236 -13.04 -8.01 -1.22
C GLY A 236 -12.95 -8.07 0.31
N ALA A 237 -12.51 -6.98 0.95
CA ALA A 237 -12.41 -6.89 2.40
C ALA A 237 -13.80 -6.82 3.06
N VAL A 238 -14.69 -5.99 2.51
CA VAL A 238 -16.07 -5.86 2.98
C VAL A 238 -16.83 -7.19 2.89
N ALA A 239 -16.69 -7.92 1.78
CA ALA A 239 -17.25 -9.27 1.64
C ALA A 239 -16.62 -10.25 2.65
N THR A 240 -15.30 -10.22 2.81
CA THR A 240 -14.59 -11.12 3.74
C THR A 240 -15.06 -10.93 5.19
N PHE A 241 -15.13 -9.69 5.68
CA PHE A 241 -15.38 -9.42 7.10
C PHE A 241 -16.87 -9.31 7.46
N TYR A 242 -17.70 -8.72 6.59
CA TYR A 242 -19.13 -8.49 6.85
C TYR A 242 -20.07 -9.40 6.05
N GLY A 243 -19.56 -10.16 5.08
CA GLY A 243 -20.41 -10.93 4.17
C GLY A 243 -21.18 -10.06 3.17
N LYS A 244 -20.82 -8.77 3.04
CA LYS A 244 -21.45 -7.83 2.11
C LYS A 244 -20.74 -7.90 0.76
N TYR A 245 -21.32 -8.61 -0.20
CA TYR A 245 -20.74 -8.87 -1.51
C TYR A 245 -21.25 -7.87 -2.56
N LEU A 246 -20.36 -7.34 -3.39
CA LEU A 246 -20.72 -6.40 -4.45
C LEU A 246 -21.64 -7.08 -5.48
N SER A 247 -22.82 -6.51 -5.68
CA SER A 247 -23.78 -6.97 -6.68
C SER A 247 -24.27 -5.80 -7.53
N LYS A 248 -24.53 -6.03 -8.81
CA LYS A 248 -25.22 -5.07 -9.66
C LYS A 248 -26.69 -4.98 -9.26
N MET A 249 -27.23 -3.77 -9.22
CA MET A 249 -28.66 -3.52 -9.01
C MET A 249 -29.12 -2.51 -10.05
N ASP A 250 -29.78 -2.96 -11.12
CA ASP A 250 -30.28 -2.15 -12.23
C ASP A 250 -29.30 -1.03 -12.66
N GLU A 251 -29.55 0.22 -12.24
CA GLU A 251 -28.78 1.43 -12.58
C GLU A 251 -27.74 1.84 -11.51
N SER A 252 -27.52 0.99 -10.50
CA SER A 252 -26.62 1.22 -9.37
C SER A 252 -25.85 -0.05 -8.99
N TYR A 253 -24.96 0.05 -8.00
CA TYR A 253 -24.33 -1.10 -7.39
C TYR A 253 -24.65 -1.10 -5.89
N GLY A 254 -24.72 -2.29 -5.31
CA GLY A 254 -25.07 -2.47 -3.91
C GLY A 254 -24.36 -3.66 -3.29
N PHE A 255 -24.78 -4.01 -2.08
CA PHE A 255 -24.23 -5.15 -1.35
C PHE A 255 -25.32 -6.19 -1.08
N THR A 256 -25.06 -7.43 -1.48
CA THR A 256 -25.86 -8.60 -1.10
C THR A 256 -25.21 -9.31 0.08
N GLN A 257 -26.00 -9.76 1.07
CA GLN A 257 -25.48 -10.56 2.19
C GLN A 257 -25.21 -12.00 1.73
N ILE A 258 -23.99 -12.49 1.95
CA ILE A 258 -23.60 -13.88 1.74
C ILE A 258 -22.77 -14.40 2.92
N GLU A 259 -22.83 -15.69 3.19
CA GLU A 259 -22.09 -16.35 4.28
C GLU A 259 -20.89 -17.16 3.79
N SER A 260 -20.82 -17.44 2.49
CA SER A 260 -19.76 -18.23 1.87
C SER A 260 -19.65 -17.96 0.37
N ILE A 261 -18.52 -18.38 -0.19
CA ILE A 261 -18.29 -18.49 -1.64
C ILE A 261 -17.95 -19.94 -1.99
N MET A 262 -18.21 -20.34 -3.22
CA MET A 262 -17.79 -21.65 -3.73
C MET A 262 -16.39 -21.58 -4.34
N THR A 263 -15.54 -22.54 -3.96
CA THR A 263 -14.18 -22.70 -4.49
C THR A 263 -13.98 -24.11 -5.04
N GLU A 264 -12.90 -24.34 -5.78
CA GLU A 264 -12.50 -25.70 -6.22
C GLU A 264 -12.33 -26.69 -5.06
N LYS A 265 -12.02 -26.19 -3.85
CA LYS A 265 -11.86 -27.00 -2.63
C LYS A 265 -13.14 -27.09 -1.80
N GLY A 266 -14.27 -26.67 -2.37
CA GLY A 266 -15.58 -26.63 -1.70
C GLY A 266 -15.95 -25.25 -1.16
N GLU A 267 -16.97 -25.23 -0.32
CA GLU A 267 -17.52 -24.01 0.28
C GLU A 267 -16.50 -23.34 1.22
N LYS A 268 -16.29 -22.04 1.02
CA LYS A 268 -15.43 -21.20 1.84
C LYS A 268 -16.26 -20.18 2.59
N ARG A 269 -16.43 -20.40 3.90
CA ARG A 269 -17.15 -19.46 4.78
C ARG A 269 -16.42 -18.12 4.90
N ILE A 270 -17.19 -17.04 4.81
CA ILE A 270 -16.75 -15.65 4.97
C ILE A 270 -17.53 -15.00 6.13
N ASN A 271 -17.80 -13.70 6.07
CA ASN A 271 -18.49 -12.96 7.13
C ASN A 271 -17.77 -13.14 8.48
N LEU A 272 -16.45 -12.94 8.47
CA LEU A 272 -15.58 -13.36 9.57
C LEU A 272 -15.96 -12.72 10.91
N PHE A 273 -16.50 -11.49 10.93
CA PHE A 273 -16.95 -10.86 12.18
C PHE A 273 -18.17 -11.56 12.80
N ASN A 274 -19.01 -12.21 11.99
CA ASN A 274 -20.18 -12.96 12.46
C ASN A 274 -19.96 -14.48 12.52
N LEU A 275 -18.80 -14.97 12.07
CA LEU A 275 -18.49 -16.40 12.07
C LEU A 275 -18.32 -16.91 13.51
N LYS A 276 -19.19 -17.86 13.91
CA LYS A 276 -19.19 -18.49 15.24
C LYS A 276 -18.60 -19.90 15.22
N ASN A 277 -17.88 -20.22 16.30
CA ASN A 277 -17.48 -21.58 16.68
C ASN A 277 -18.08 -21.87 18.07
N ASN A 278 -18.93 -22.89 18.20
CA ASN A 278 -19.59 -23.26 19.46
C ASN A 278 -20.28 -22.07 20.15
N GLY A 279 -21.03 -21.27 19.39
CA GLY A 279 -21.74 -20.10 19.90
C GLY A 279 -20.89 -18.84 20.12
N VAL A 280 -19.55 -18.95 20.07
CA VAL A 280 -18.62 -17.83 20.30
C VAL A 280 -18.10 -17.29 18.96
N TYR A 281 -18.08 -15.97 18.80
CA TYR A 281 -17.50 -15.33 17.62
C TYR A 281 -16.00 -15.64 17.50
N LYS A 282 -15.61 -16.31 16.40
CA LYS A 282 -14.27 -16.86 16.19
C LYS A 282 -13.18 -15.79 16.18
N TYR A 283 -13.50 -14.61 15.66
CA TYR A 283 -12.56 -13.50 15.52
C TYR A 283 -12.88 -12.33 16.46
N LYS A 284 -13.58 -12.57 17.59
CA LYS A 284 -13.91 -11.52 18.57
C LYS A 284 -12.70 -10.75 19.14
N TYR A 285 -11.50 -11.33 19.06
CA TYR A 285 -10.29 -10.64 19.51
C TYR A 285 -9.88 -9.49 18.59
N ILE A 286 -10.30 -9.52 17.31
CA ILE A 286 -10.00 -8.44 16.35
C ILE A 286 -10.94 -7.28 16.65
N SER A 287 -10.40 -6.14 17.07
CA SER A 287 -11.15 -4.91 17.33
C SER A 287 -11.60 -4.24 16.04
N ALA A 288 -10.66 -4.10 15.10
CA ALA A 288 -10.89 -3.55 13.78
C ALA A 288 -9.83 -4.07 12.81
N VAL A 289 -10.07 -3.86 11.52
CA VAL A 289 -9.13 -4.18 10.44
C VAL A 289 -8.71 -2.89 9.77
N ILE A 290 -7.41 -2.60 9.76
CA ILE A 290 -6.83 -1.56 8.90
C ILE A 290 -6.65 -2.18 7.53
N PHE A 291 -7.28 -1.66 6.49
CA PHE A 291 -7.24 -2.24 5.15
C PHE A 291 -6.84 -1.24 4.08
N SER A 292 -5.99 -1.67 3.15
CA SER A 292 -5.81 -0.98 1.88
C SER A 292 -5.42 -1.94 0.78
N SER A 293 -5.97 -1.72 -0.42
CA SER A 293 -5.50 -2.35 -1.66
C SER A 293 -4.67 -1.37 -2.52
N LYS A 294 -4.34 -0.20 -1.97
CA LYS A 294 -3.69 0.92 -2.70
C LYS A 294 -2.23 1.13 -2.33
N ILE A 295 -1.61 0.14 -1.68
CA ILE A 295 -0.21 0.21 -1.23
C ILE A 295 0.70 -0.31 -2.34
N THR A 296 0.94 0.52 -3.35
CA THR A 296 1.69 0.17 -4.56
C THR A 296 2.85 1.14 -4.78
N LEU A 297 3.79 0.81 -5.68
CA LEU A 297 4.81 1.78 -6.10
C LEU A 297 4.19 3.04 -6.72
N GLY A 298 2.99 2.96 -7.31
CA GLY A 298 2.28 4.13 -7.81
C GLY A 298 1.93 5.14 -6.70
N LYS A 299 1.68 4.68 -5.46
CA LYS A 299 1.53 5.55 -4.30
C LYS A 299 2.82 6.32 -4.00
N VAL A 300 3.95 5.60 -4.06
CA VAL A 300 5.28 6.19 -3.88
C VAL A 300 5.58 7.21 -4.98
N THR A 301 5.22 6.91 -6.23
CA THR A 301 5.33 7.85 -7.35
C THR A 301 4.48 9.09 -7.11
N SER A 302 3.21 8.95 -6.75
CA SER A 302 2.32 10.09 -6.49
C SER A 302 2.83 10.99 -5.36
N LEU A 303 3.34 10.42 -4.28
CA LEU A 303 3.92 11.19 -3.17
C LEU A 303 5.23 11.88 -3.58
N ALA A 304 6.08 11.20 -4.35
CA ALA A 304 7.32 11.77 -4.85
C ALA A 304 7.08 12.95 -5.80
N GLU A 305 6.07 12.86 -6.67
CA GLU A 305 5.71 13.95 -7.60
C GLU A 305 5.29 15.23 -6.89
N GLN A 306 4.67 15.13 -5.72
CA GLN A 306 4.21 16.30 -4.97
C GLN A 306 5.33 17.05 -4.28
N LEU A 307 6.42 16.37 -3.95
CA LEU A 307 7.56 16.98 -3.31
C LEU A 307 8.38 17.84 -4.27
N ASP A 308 7.92 18.07 -5.52
CA ASP A 308 8.60 18.80 -6.60
C ASP A 308 10.11 18.55 -6.60
N ILE A 309 10.51 17.30 -6.35
CA ILE A 309 11.92 16.92 -6.37
C ILE A 309 12.28 16.93 -7.85
N LYS A 310 12.65 18.12 -8.34
CA LYS A 310 12.91 18.44 -9.74
C LYS A 310 13.91 17.46 -10.33
N TYR A 311 13.41 16.38 -10.90
CA TYR A 311 14.14 15.58 -11.85
C TYR A 311 13.43 15.67 -13.19
N LYS A 312 14.19 16.23 -14.15
CA LYS A 312 13.86 16.31 -15.57
C LYS A 312 13.29 14.97 -16.04
N LYS A 313 12.07 15.05 -16.59
CA LYS A 313 11.30 13.95 -17.22
C LYS A 313 10.73 12.95 -16.22
N ASN A 314 9.77 13.35 -15.39
CA ASN A 314 8.75 12.35 -15.13
C ASN A 314 7.95 12.16 -16.41
N ILE A 315 8.03 10.96 -16.96
CA ILE A 315 7.53 10.72 -18.31
C ILE A 315 6.00 10.61 -18.27
N ASN A 316 5.33 10.68 -17.11
CA ASN A 316 3.95 10.25 -17.04
C ASN A 316 3.00 11.24 -16.34
N TYR A 317 1.78 11.36 -16.86
CA TYR A 317 0.64 12.02 -16.23
C TYR A 317 -0.02 11.10 -15.21
N ILE A 318 -0.18 11.58 -13.97
CA ILE A 318 -0.81 10.80 -12.90
C ILE A 318 -2.17 11.40 -12.56
N PHE A 319 -3.19 10.54 -12.56
CA PHE A 319 -4.56 10.89 -12.18
C PHE A 319 -5.07 9.98 -11.07
N HIS A 320 -5.73 10.55 -10.08
CA HIS A 320 -6.46 9.81 -9.05
C HIS A 320 -7.96 9.87 -9.32
N VAL A 321 -8.61 8.72 -9.18
CA VAL A 321 -10.06 8.60 -9.23
C VAL A 321 -10.55 8.41 -7.81
N TYR A 322 -11.35 9.35 -7.35
CA TYR A 322 -12.09 9.24 -6.12
C TYR A 322 -13.56 8.93 -6.42
N GLU A 323 -14.19 8.14 -5.56
CA GLU A 323 -15.63 7.90 -5.60
C GLU A 323 -16.27 8.39 -4.33
N ASP A 324 -17.33 9.17 -4.47
CA ASP A 324 -18.25 9.51 -3.39
C ASP A 324 -19.18 8.32 -3.09
N LEU A 325 -18.88 7.57 -2.03
CA LEU A 325 -19.62 6.40 -1.56
C LEU A 325 -21.08 6.70 -1.17
N LYS A 326 -21.51 7.96 -1.02
CA LYS A 326 -22.90 8.31 -0.71
C LYS A 326 -23.78 8.37 -1.95
N ASN A 327 -23.22 8.77 -3.09
CA ASN A 327 -24.00 9.02 -4.31
C ASN A 327 -23.37 8.42 -5.58
N GLY A 328 -22.26 7.67 -5.44
CA GLY A 328 -21.54 7.04 -6.54
C GLY A 328 -20.81 8.01 -7.49
N LYS A 329 -20.74 9.31 -7.17
CA LYS A 329 -20.10 10.31 -8.05
C LYS A 329 -18.60 10.11 -8.09
N ILE A 330 -18.03 10.22 -9.29
CA ILE A 330 -16.59 10.16 -9.50
C ILE A 330 -15.98 11.57 -9.49
N ASP A 331 -14.87 11.72 -8.78
CA ASP A 331 -14.03 12.91 -8.72
C ASP A 331 -12.62 12.55 -9.24
N LEU A 332 -12.25 13.11 -10.40
CA LEU A 332 -10.94 12.89 -11.02
C LEU A 332 -10.00 14.03 -10.64
N ARG A 333 -8.84 13.69 -10.05
CA ARG A 333 -7.84 14.67 -9.60
C ARG A 333 -6.48 14.42 -10.26
N PRO A 334 -5.91 15.39 -10.98
CA PRO A 334 -4.52 15.28 -11.45
C PRO A 334 -3.55 15.43 -10.27
N VAL A 335 -2.42 14.71 -10.31
CA VAL A 335 -1.34 14.80 -9.32
C VAL A 335 -0.20 15.67 -9.82
N THR A 336 0.13 15.52 -11.10
CA THR A 336 1.16 16.32 -11.76
C THR A 336 0.65 17.74 -11.93
N LYS A 337 1.37 18.72 -11.35
CA LYS A 337 1.07 20.16 -11.39
C LYS A 337 1.22 20.79 -12.80
N TYR A 338 1.48 19.99 -13.83
CA TYR A 338 1.67 20.45 -15.20
C TYR A 338 0.35 20.75 -15.93
N ILE A 339 -0.44 21.66 -15.37
CA ILE A 339 -1.43 22.44 -16.11
C ILE A 339 -1.31 23.89 -15.60
N GLU A 340 -0.18 24.55 -15.89
CA GLU A 340 -0.09 26.03 -16.02
C GLU A 340 1.28 26.54 -16.51
N ASP A 341 2.14 25.72 -17.12
CA ASP A 341 3.41 26.17 -17.72
C ASP A 341 3.27 26.76 -19.13
N LYS A 342 2.23 27.57 -19.35
CA LYS A 342 2.28 28.57 -20.45
C LYS A 342 2.94 29.88 -20.02
N PHE A 343 3.36 30.04 -18.76
CA PHE A 343 3.85 31.33 -18.23
C PHE A 343 4.88 31.19 -17.10
N ILE A 344 6.06 30.63 -17.35
CA ILE A 344 7.18 30.78 -16.40
C ILE A 344 8.40 31.40 -17.08
N ASP A 345 8.74 32.59 -16.59
CA ASP A 345 9.91 33.42 -16.93
C ASP A 345 11.22 32.64 -16.72
N GLU A 346 12.04 32.54 -17.77
CA GLU A 346 13.34 31.87 -17.77
C GLU A 346 14.30 32.39 -16.69
N ASN A 347 14.11 33.62 -16.20
CA ASN A 347 14.96 34.21 -15.16
C ASN A 347 14.70 33.61 -13.77
N LEU A 348 13.48 33.16 -13.48
CA LEU A 348 13.15 32.51 -12.21
C LEU A 348 13.82 31.13 -12.12
N VAL A 349 13.85 30.40 -13.24
CA VAL A 349 14.50 29.09 -13.35
C VAL A 349 16.00 29.20 -13.08
N ARG A 350 16.67 30.25 -13.61
CA ARG A 350 18.10 30.48 -13.33
C ARG A 350 18.37 30.83 -11.86
N HIS A 351 17.46 31.57 -11.22
CA HIS A 351 17.60 31.94 -9.81
C HIS A 351 17.51 30.73 -8.86
N TYR A 352 16.64 29.76 -9.15
CA TYR A 352 16.52 28.54 -8.32
C TYR A 352 17.53 27.44 -8.67
N SER A 353 18.07 27.42 -9.89
CA SER A 353 19.13 26.46 -10.27
C SER A 353 20.45 26.67 -9.53
N SER A 354 20.76 27.87 -9.02
CA SER A 354 21.94 28.10 -8.17
C SER A 354 21.76 27.66 -6.72
N ILE A 355 20.52 27.48 -6.26
CA ILE A 355 20.21 27.03 -4.89
C ILE A 355 20.26 25.50 -4.78
N LEU A 356 20.00 24.78 -5.88
CA LEU A 356 19.84 23.33 -5.91
C LEU A 356 21.15 22.52 -5.93
N SER A 357 22.32 23.16 -6.08
CA SER A 357 23.61 22.46 -6.06
C SER A 357 24.12 22.09 -4.66
N GLU A 358 23.44 22.52 -3.59
CA GLU A 358 23.95 22.39 -2.22
C GLU A 358 22.96 21.80 -1.20
N VAL A 359 21.79 21.31 -1.61
CA VAL A 359 20.81 20.78 -0.63
C VAL A 359 21.19 19.37 -0.19
N ASP A 360 21.93 19.30 0.91
CA ASP A 360 22.15 18.11 1.71
C ASP A 360 20.80 17.58 2.24
N CYS A 361 20.57 16.27 2.10
CA CYS A 361 19.29 15.59 2.34
C CYS A 361 18.98 15.45 3.84
N ASN A 362 18.81 16.58 4.55
CA ASN A 362 18.37 16.61 5.94
C ASN A 362 16.83 16.54 6.05
N PRO A 363 16.25 15.61 6.85
CA PRO A 363 14.80 15.48 7.07
C PRO A 363 14.06 16.77 7.47
N GLU A 364 14.69 17.70 8.20
CA GLU A 364 14.07 18.99 8.56
C GLU A 364 13.81 19.87 7.32
N ASN A 365 14.66 19.78 6.29
CA ASN A 365 14.52 20.57 5.06
C ASN A 365 13.34 20.08 4.20
N VAL A 366 13.03 18.79 4.24
CA VAL A 366 11.89 18.21 3.49
C VAL A 366 10.55 18.64 4.10
N SER A 367 10.46 18.71 5.43
CA SER A 367 9.25 19.19 6.12
C SER A 367 9.00 20.68 5.84
N ASN A 368 10.04 21.51 5.94
CA ASN A 368 9.94 22.95 5.65
C ASN A 368 9.53 23.22 4.19
N PHE A 369 10.04 22.43 3.24
CA PHE A 369 9.67 22.52 1.83
C PHE A 369 8.18 22.17 1.58
N ARG A 370 7.66 21.12 2.23
CA ARG A 370 6.24 20.74 2.16
C ARG A 370 5.33 21.88 2.64
N ASP A 371 5.67 22.50 3.76
CA ASP A 371 4.90 23.59 4.35
C ASP A 371 4.94 24.88 3.51
N GLU A 372 6.05 25.14 2.82
CA GLU A 372 6.20 26.27 1.89
C GLU A 372 5.44 26.05 0.57
N LEU A 373 5.39 24.82 0.08
CA LEU A 373 4.64 24.44 -1.12
C LEU A 373 3.12 24.56 -0.92
N LEU A 374 2.63 24.20 0.28
CA LEU A 374 1.22 24.34 0.68
C LEU A 374 0.77 25.80 0.82
N LYS A 375 1.70 26.72 1.14
CA LYS A 375 1.39 28.16 1.25
C LYS A 375 1.22 28.85 -0.11
N ASN A 376 1.83 28.32 -1.17
CA ASN A 376 1.95 29.00 -2.47
C ASN A 376 1.01 28.47 -3.58
N THR A 377 0.10 27.54 -3.29
CA THR A 377 -0.89 27.06 -4.27
C THR A 377 -2.26 27.69 -4.05
N GLU A 378 -2.53 28.83 -4.71
CA GLU A 378 -3.83 29.52 -4.68
C GLU A 378 -4.94 28.78 -5.48
N ASN A 379 -4.60 27.74 -6.25
CA ASN A 379 -5.57 26.86 -6.92
C ASN A 379 -5.74 25.52 -6.15
N LYS A 380 -6.92 25.35 -5.54
CA LYS A 380 -7.32 24.27 -4.62
C LYS A 380 -7.36 22.85 -5.24
N VAL A 381 -6.22 22.26 -5.56
CA VAL A 381 -6.12 20.79 -5.71
C VAL A 381 -5.64 20.23 -4.37
N GLU A 382 -6.49 19.48 -3.68
CA GLU A 382 -6.09 18.80 -2.45
C GLU A 382 -4.96 17.79 -2.77
N PRO A 383 -3.79 17.88 -2.10
CA PRO A 383 -2.68 16.96 -2.37
C PRO A 383 -3.07 15.53 -2.01
N TYR A 384 -2.65 14.56 -2.82
CA TYR A 384 -2.64 13.13 -2.46
C TYR A 384 -1.88 12.90 -1.15
N ASP A 385 -2.50 12.17 -0.23
CA ASP A 385 -2.00 11.96 1.12
C ASP A 385 -1.55 10.50 1.31
N LEU A 386 -0.65 10.28 2.28
CA LEU A 386 -0.16 8.97 2.63
C LEU A 386 -1.32 8.02 2.98
N ILE A 387 -2.36 8.49 3.65
CA ILE A 387 -3.50 7.66 4.08
C ILE A 387 -4.61 7.50 3.03
N ASP A 388 -4.46 8.06 1.82
CA ASP A 388 -5.48 7.90 0.78
C ASP A 388 -5.65 6.42 0.38
N GLY A 389 -6.90 5.95 0.41
CA GLY A 389 -7.24 4.55 0.15
C GLY A 389 -7.09 3.62 1.36
N LEU A 390 -7.03 4.17 2.58
CA LEU A 390 -7.10 3.43 3.84
C LEU A 390 -8.56 3.28 4.32
N PHE A 391 -8.91 2.07 4.75
CA PHE A 391 -10.20 1.74 5.32
C PHE A 391 -10.01 1.18 6.73
N ILE A 392 -10.91 1.51 7.66
CA ILE A 392 -10.99 0.89 8.99
C ILE A 392 -12.31 0.13 9.09
N LEU A 393 -12.26 -1.20 9.14
CA LEU A 393 -13.45 -2.04 9.26
C LEU A 393 -13.61 -2.44 10.74
N HIS A 394 -14.61 -1.87 11.41
CA HIS A 394 -14.88 -2.12 12.83
C HIS A 394 -15.61 -3.43 13.05
N ASN A 395 -15.11 -4.26 13.97
CA ASN A 395 -15.77 -5.51 14.34
C ASN A 395 -16.88 -5.24 15.37
N PRO A 396 -18.16 -5.43 15.03
CA PRO A 396 -19.27 -5.18 15.96
C PRO A 396 -19.23 -6.11 17.18
N ASN A 397 -18.61 -7.28 17.02
CA ASN A 397 -18.53 -8.37 18.01
C ASN A 397 -17.17 -8.43 18.70
N ALA A 398 -16.36 -7.35 18.65
CA ALA A 398 -15.07 -7.31 19.31
C ALA A 398 -15.17 -7.36 20.84
N GLU A 399 -14.26 -8.11 21.47
CA GLU A 399 -14.10 -8.22 22.92
C GLU A 399 -13.54 -6.92 23.53
N ASN A 400 -12.52 -6.34 22.88
CA ASN A 400 -11.99 -5.02 23.23
C ASN A 400 -12.20 -4.11 22.02
N LYS A 401 -13.21 -3.22 22.06
CA LYS A 401 -13.51 -2.31 20.95
C LYS A 401 -12.50 -1.17 20.87
N ILE A 402 -12.30 -0.65 19.66
CA ILE A 402 -11.55 0.58 19.43
C ILE A 402 -12.54 1.71 19.12
N SER A 403 -12.29 2.92 19.62
CA SER A 403 -13.14 4.07 19.27
C SER A 403 -12.94 4.43 17.80
N MET A 404 -14.02 4.84 17.14
CA MET A 404 -13.95 5.43 15.80
C MET A 404 -13.16 6.75 15.80
N ASP A 405 -13.16 7.46 16.93
CA ASP A 405 -12.45 8.73 17.10
C ASP A 405 -10.93 8.59 16.91
N LEU A 406 -10.40 7.38 17.14
CA LEU A 406 -8.97 7.11 17.01
C LEU A 406 -8.46 7.27 15.58
N PHE A 407 -9.30 7.00 14.58
CA PHE A 407 -8.98 7.10 13.16
C PHE A 407 -9.84 8.16 12.48
N ASP A 408 -10.18 9.22 13.22
CA ASP A 408 -11.12 10.26 12.80
C ASP A 408 -10.48 11.24 11.82
N HIS A 409 -10.09 10.75 10.65
CA HIS A 409 -9.46 11.54 9.59
C HIS A 409 -10.38 11.71 8.37
N PRO A 410 -10.48 12.90 7.76
CA PRO A 410 -11.34 13.14 6.58
C PRO A 410 -11.02 12.28 5.35
N ARG A 411 -9.85 11.63 5.31
CA ARG A 411 -9.39 10.77 4.20
C ARG A 411 -9.49 9.26 4.48
N ILE A 412 -9.74 8.89 5.74
CA ILE A 412 -9.90 7.49 6.13
C ILE A 412 -11.39 7.15 6.07
N VAL A 413 -11.72 6.09 5.32
CA VAL A 413 -13.09 5.57 5.31
C VAL A 413 -13.25 4.60 6.46
N GLN A 414 -14.18 4.89 7.37
CA GLN A 414 -14.53 3.97 8.44
C GLN A 414 -15.79 3.20 8.09
N VAL A 415 -15.74 1.88 8.19
CA VAL A 415 -16.83 0.97 7.87
C VAL A 415 -17.29 0.29 9.16
N TYR A 416 -18.59 0.31 9.43
CA TYR A 416 -19.18 -0.38 10.58
C TYR A 416 -20.57 -0.89 10.25
N GLN A 417 -21.05 -1.85 11.04
CA GLN A 417 -22.42 -2.34 10.96
C GLN A 417 -23.27 -1.63 12.03
N ASP A 418 -24.37 -1.01 11.63
CA ASP A 418 -25.31 -0.38 12.54
C ASP A 418 -25.93 -1.44 13.46
N SER A 419 -25.90 -1.19 14.77
CA SER A 419 -26.37 -2.16 15.76
C SER A 419 -27.88 -2.34 15.78
N THR A 420 -28.63 -1.36 15.27
CA THR A 420 -30.09 -1.36 15.28
C THR A 420 -30.65 -1.88 13.96
N THR A 421 -30.13 -1.41 12.82
CA THR A 421 -30.63 -1.78 11.50
C THR A 421 -29.88 -2.95 10.87
N GLY A 422 -28.67 -3.27 11.34
CA GLY A 422 -27.78 -4.26 10.73
C GLY A 422 -27.19 -3.81 9.39
N GLU A 423 -27.41 -2.55 9.01
CA GLU A 423 -26.94 -1.97 7.75
C GLU A 423 -25.44 -1.65 7.81
N LEU A 424 -24.75 -1.80 6.69
CA LEU A 424 -23.34 -1.42 6.58
C LEU A 424 -23.25 0.08 6.31
N LYS A 425 -22.52 0.82 7.16
CA LYS A 425 -22.32 2.26 7.04
C LYS A 425 -20.87 2.56 6.67
N PHE A 426 -20.70 3.52 5.77
CA PHE A 426 -19.42 4.11 5.38
C PHE A 426 -19.40 5.56 5.90
N TYR A 427 -18.49 5.86 6.82
CA TYR A 427 -18.48 7.10 7.59
C TYR A 427 -17.29 8.02 7.25
N LYS A 428 -17.55 9.31 7.49
CA LYS A 428 -16.69 10.50 7.38
C LYS A 428 -16.23 10.87 5.97
N ASN A 429 -15.48 10.00 5.32
CA ASN A 429 -15.03 10.26 3.96
C ASN A 429 -16.05 9.71 2.97
N SER A 430 -16.77 10.59 2.27
CA SER A 430 -17.55 10.12 1.14
C SER A 430 -16.62 9.75 -0.02
N LYS A 431 -15.49 10.44 -0.22
CA LYS A 431 -14.60 10.30 -1.38
C LYS A 431 -13.44 9.33 -1.15
N THR A 432 -13.58 8.07 -1.53
CA THR A 432 -12.50 7.07 -1.44
C THR A 432 -11.65 7.01 -2.70
N LEU A 433 -10.34 6.80 -2.57
CA LEU A 433 -9.47 6.50 -3.72
C LEU A 433 -9.84 5.15 -4.33
N VAL A 434 -10.34 5.16 -5.56
CA VAL A 434 -10.76 3.97 -6.32
C VAL A 434 -9.69 3.51 -7.28
N SER A 435 -9.01 4.44 -7.93
CA SER A 435 -7.98 4.10 -8.91
C SER A 435 -6.92 5.20 -8.97
N SER A 436 -5.75 4.84 -9.48
CA SER A 436 -4.69 5.77 -9.81
C SER A 436 -4.12 5.37 -11.16
N PHE A 437 -4.13 6.30 -12.11
CA PHE A 437 -3.58 6.10 -13.45
C PHE A 437 -2.24 6.78 -13.54
N ASN A 438 -1.32 6.13 -14.23
CA ASN A 438 0.01 6.62 -14.51
C ASN A 438 0.24 6.44 -16.02
N TYR A 439 0.06 7.51 -16.79
CA TYR A 439 0.04 7.52 -18.26
C TYR A 439 1.32 8.10 -18.82
N PRO A 440 2.09 7.40 -19.66
CA PRO A 440 3.21 8.01 -20.35
C PRO A 440 2.81 9.23 -21.19
N TRP A 441 3.63 10.27 -21.20
CA TRP A 441 3.36 11.58 -21.81
C TRP A 441 3.30 11.45 -23.31
N PHE A 442 4.05 10.53 -23.91
CA PHE A 442 3.98 10.25 -25.33
C PHE A 442 2.68 9.52 -25.72
N MET A 443 1.95 8.96 -24.74
CA MET A 443 0.59 8.46 -24.93
C MET A 443 -0.46 9.51 -24.61
N TYR A 444 -0.07 10.63 -24.00
CA TYR A 444 -0.89 11.81 -24.00
C TYR A 444 -0.89 12.32 -25.44
N PRO A 445 -2.04 12.35 -26.12
CA PRO A 445 -2.08 13.00 -27.40
C PRO A 445 -1.82 14.48 -27.12
N GLU A 446 -0.59 14.95 -27.36
CA GLU A 446 -0.23 16.38 -27.30
C GLU A 446 -1.17 17.25 -28.15
N ASN A 447 -1.97 16.60 -29.02
CA ASN A 447 -2.96 17.19 -29.91
C ASN A 447 -4.44 16.95 -29.51
N ASP A 448 -4.77 16.21 -28.43
CA ASP A 448 -6.16 15.98 -28.02
C ASP A 448 -6.43 15.81 -26.50
N PRO A 449 -6.20 16.87 -25.68
CA PRO A 449 -6.60 16.87 -24.27
C PRO A 449 -8.10 16.60 -24.05
N ILE A 450 -8.94 16.96 -25.03
CA ILE A 450 -10.40 16.79 -24.99
C ILE A 450 -10.76 15.31 -25.16
N GLY A 451 -10.11 14.58 -26.07
CA GLY A 451 -10.28 13.14 -26.26
C GLY A 451 -9.83 12.33 -25.05
N PHE A 452 -8.75 12.73 -24.37
CA PHE A 452 -8.37 12.09 -23.10
C PHE A 452 -9.40 12.36 -22.00
N GLN A 453 -9.87 13.61 -21.86
CA GLN A 453 -10.96 13.92 -20.94
C GLN A 453 -12.26 13.17 -21.27
N ASN A 454 -12.58 12.99 -22.55
CA ASN A 454 -13.73 12.22 -23.02
C ASN A 454 -13.55 10.73 -22.73
N LEU A 455 -12.37 10.15 -22.95
CA LEU A 455 -12.07 8.76 -22.60
C LEU A 455 -12.22 8.51 -21.10
N VAL A 456 -11.77 9.46 -20.27
CA VAL A 456 -11.98 9.41 -18.81
C VAL A 456 -13.47 9.57 -18.49
N ARG A 457 -14.20 10.48 -19.13
CA ARG A 457 -15.65 10.62 -18.95
C ARG A 457 -16.41 9.36 -19.41
N GLU A 458 -16.06 8.73 -20.50
CA GLU A 458 -16.73 7.52 -21.00
C GLU A 458 -16.52 6.31 -20.06
N ASN A 459 -15.33 6.19 -19.48
CA ASN A 459 -15.01 5.08 -18.56
C ASN A 459 -15.51 5.31 -17.13
N PHE A 460 -15.64 6.58 -16.69
CA PHE A 460 -15.97 6.92 -15.30
C PHE A 460 -17.33 7.64 -15.14
N ASN A 461 -17.78 8.45 -16.10
CA ASN A 461 -19.02 9.23 -16.11
C ASN A 461 -20.05 8.74 -17.14
N SER A 462 -20.57 7.54 -16.93
CA SER A 462 -21.96 7.25 -17.29
C SER A 462 -22.81 7.39 -16.02
N ILE A 463 -23.15 8.63 -15.70
CA ILE A 463 -24.47 9.19 -15.30
C ILE A 463 -24.29 10.72 -15.32
#